data_AF-A0A7C5JU39-F1
#
_entry.id   AF-A0A7C5JU39-F1
#
_cell.length_a   1.000
_cell.length_b   1.000
_cell.length_c   1.000
_cell.angle_alpha   90.00
_cell.angle_beta   90.00
_cell.angle_gamma   90.00
#
_symmetry.space_group_name_H-M   'P 1'
#
loop_
_entity.id
_entity.type
_entity.pdbx_description
1 polymer ?
#
loop_
_entity_poly.entity_id
_entity_poly.type
_entity_poly.pdbx_seq_one_letter_code
_entity_poly.pdbx_strand_id
1 'polypeptide(L)'
;MRHRLLDTLLQRFFDLLYTDLAWSYDIVAWLASMGQWRTWIGLADIGWGTGRLLEIGHGPGHLLADMASRGYAITGLDPSPQM
;
A
#
# COMPACT_ATOMS: atom_id res chain seq x y z
N MET A 1 26.90 17.55 -4.43
CA MET A 1 26.77 17.24 -2.98
C MET A 1 25.34 17.36 -2.46
N ARG A 2 24.59 18.44 -2.74
CA ARG A 2 23.22 18.66 -2.21
C ARG A 2 22.18 17.58 -2.58
N HIS A 3 22.28 16.98 -3.76
CA HIS A 3 21.39 15.88 -4.18
C HIS A 3 21.56 14.63 -3.31
N ARG A 4 22.80 14.24 -2.98
CA ARG A 4 23.09 13.00 -2.23
C ARG A 4 22.50 13.01 -0.81
N LEU A 5 22.49 14.15 -0.13
CA LEU A 5 21.92 14.24 1.22
C LEU A 5 20.40 14.05 1.20
N LEU A 6 19.71 14.68 0.24
CA LEU A 6 18.27 14.52 0.08
C LEU A 6 17.93 13.08 -0.30
N ASP A 7 18.69 12.47 -1.21
CA ASP A 7 18.48 11.08 -1.62
C ASP A 7 18.63 10.13 -0.42
N THR A 8 19.66 10.32 0.41
CA THR A 8 19.84 9.51 1.63
C THR A 8 18.72 9.72 2.64
N LEU A 9 18.25 10.96 2.83
CA LEU A 9 17.14 11.23 3.74
C LEU A 9 15.83 10.61 3.24
N LEU A 10 15.55 10.69 1.93
CA LEU A 10 14.38 10.06 1.33
C LEU A 10 14.44 8.53 1.41
N GLN A 11 15.60 7.93 1.13
CA GLN A 11 15.80 6.49 1.31
C GLN A 11 15.50 6.09 2.74
N ARG A 12 16.08 6.78 3.73
CA ARG A 12 15.82 6.49 5.15
C ARG A 12 14.36 6.68 5.54
N PHE A 13 13.73 7.72 5.02
CA PHE A 13 12.31 7.97 5.24
C PHE A 13 11.47 6.81 4.72
N PHE A 14 11.69 6.36 3.49
CA PHE A 14 10.94 5.24 2.91
C PHE A 14 11.27 3.90 3.58
N ASP A 15 12.54 3.65 3.93
CA ASP A 15 12.92 2.45 4.68
C ASP A 15 12.06 2.32 5.95
N LEU A 16 11.97 3.40 6.74
CA LEU A 16 11.17 3.44 7.96
C LEU A 16 9.67 3.34 7.64
N LEU A 17 9.19 4.09 6.66
CA LEU A 17 7.76 4.13 6.30
C LEU A 17 7.23 2.78 5.82
N TYR A 18 8.06 1.95 5.18
CA TYR A 18 7.67 0.61 4.72
C TYR A 18 8.05 -0.51 5.69
N THR A 19 8.63 -0.21 6.85
CA THR A 19 8.99 -1.21 7.86
C THR A 19 8.52 -0.80 9.25
N ASP A 20 9.40 -0.23 10.09
CA ASP A 20 9.15 0.05 11.50
C ASP A 20 7.99 1.03 11.73
N LEU A 21 7.75 1.94 10.78
CA LEU A 21 6.68 2.94 10.81
C LEU A 21 5.58 2.66 9.79
N ALA A 22 5.44 1.41 9.33
CA ALA A 22 4.39 1.01 8.39
C ALA A 22 2.97 1.32 8.87
N TRP A 23 2.72 1.30 10.19
CA TRP A 23 1.45 1.75 10.77
C TRP A 23 1.06 3.20 10.39
N SER A 24 2.04 4.06 10.06
CA SER A 24 1.81 5.46 9.68
C SER A 24 1.54 5.66 8.19
N TYR A 25 1.63 4.58 7.40
CA TYR A 25 1.55 4.63 5.95
C TYR A 25 0.26 5.31 5.45
N ASP A 26 -0.89 4.96 6.02
CA ASP A 26 -2.18 5.57 5.65
C ASP A 26 -2.17 7.09 5.82
N ILE A 27 -1.55 7.61 6.87
CA ILE A 27 -1.47 9.05 7.14
C ILE A 27 -0.61 9.73 6.08
N VAL A 28 0.57 9.18 5.79
CA VAL A 28 1.51 9.74 4.81
C VAL A 28 0.91 9.68 3.39
N ALA A 29 0.34 8.53 3.01
CA ALA A 29 -0.31 8.34 1.72
C ALA A 29 -1.51 9.29 1.55
N TRP A 30 -2.29 9.49 2.62
CA TRP A 30 -3.39 10.46 2.61
C TRP A 30 -2.87 11.88 2.40
N LEU A 31 -1.85 12.32 3.13
CA LEU A 31 -1.29 13.67 2.99
C LEU A 31 -0.69 13.90 1.60
N ALA A 32 0.04 12.91 1.07
CA ALA A 32 0.69 13.01 -0.25
C ALA A 32 -0.30 13.04 -1.42
N SER A 33 -1.47 12.43 -1.26
CA SER A 33 -2.49 12.32 -2.32
C SER A 33 -3.76 13.13 -2.05
N MET A 34 -3.84 13.84 -0.92
CA MET A 34 -5.10 14.40 -0.39
C MET A 34 -6.23 13.36 -0.35
N GLY A 35 -5.89 12.14 0.07
CA GLY A 35 -6.80 10.99 0.18
C GLY A 35 -7.17 10.30 -1.14
N GLN A 36 -6.73 10.81 -2.30
CA GLN A 36 -7.07 10.24 -3.61
C GLN A 36 -6.51 8.83 -3.83
N TRP A 37 -5.45 8.44 -3.09
CA TRP A 37 -4.83 7.13 -3.24
C TRP A 37 -5.79 5.95 -3.06
N ARG A 38 -6.79 6.06 -2.16
CA ARG A 38 -7.82 5.02 -1.96
C ARG A 38 -8.70 4.84 -3.20
N THR A 39 -8.96 5.92 -3.94
CA THR A 39 -9.71 5.84 -5.20
C THR A 39 -8.86 5.17 -6.28
N TRP A 40 -7.58 5.53 -6.36
CA TRP A 40 -6.68 5.00 -7.39
C TRP A 40 -6.41 3.51 -7.22
N ILE A 41 -6.20 3.03 -5.99
CA ILE A 41 -5.99 1.59 -5.75
C ILE A 41 -7.25 0.78 -6.11
N GLY A 42 -8.44 1.34 -5.91
CA GLY A 42 -9.70 0.73 -6.32
C GLY A 42 -9.86 0.57 -7.84
N LEU A 43 -9.11 1.33 -8.66
CA LEU A 43 -9.10 1.16 -10.12
C LEU A 43 -8.37 -0.11 -10.56
N ALA A 44 -7.59 -0.74 -9.68
CA ALA A 44 -7.03 -2.06 -9.93
C ALA A 44 -8.11 -3.16 -9.97
N ASP A 45 -9.34 -2.86 -9.53
CA ASP A 45 -10.47 -3.74 -9.80
C ASP A 45 -10.78 -3.75 -11.30
N ILE A 46 -10.31 -4.81 -11.92
CA ILE A 46 -10.36 -5.06 -13.36
C ILE A 46 -11.63 -5.81 -13.79
N GLY A 47 -12.61 -6.00 -12.88
CA GLY A 47 -13.92 -6.56 -13.22
C GLY A 47 -13.91 -8.07 -13.46
N TRP A 48 -13.03 -8.81 -12.79
CA TRP A 48 -12.77 -10.23 -13.05
C TRP A 48 -13.83 -11.18 -12.44
N GLY A 49 -14.89 -10.65 -11.85
CA GLY A 49 -15.98 -11.42 -11.26
C GLY A 49 -15.65 -11.85 -9.82
N THR A 50 -15.57 -13.16 -9.58
CA THR A 50 -15.15 -13.73 -8.29
C THR A 50 -14.05 -14.75 -8.53
N GLY A 51 -13.23 -15.03 -7.51
CA GLY A 51 -12.12 -15.96 -7.66
C GLY A 51 -11.08 -15.83 -6.57
N ARG A 52 -9.87 -16.33 -6.84
CA ARG A 52 -8.72 -16.20 -5.94
C ARG A 52 -7.89 -15.00 -6.36
N LEU A 53 -7.57 -14.12 -5.42
CA LEU A 53 -6.79 -12.91 -5.65
C LEU A 53 -5.54 -12.93 -4.77
N LEU A 54 -4.38 -12.72 -5.40
CA LEU A 54 -3.11 -12.50 -4.72
C LEU A 54 -2.68 -11.05 -4.95
N GLU A 55 -2.48 -10.30 -3.88
CA GLU A 55 -1.89 -8.96 -3.93
C GLU A 55 -0.49 -9.00 -3.31
N ILE A 56 0.50 -8.52 -4.07
CA ILE A 56 1.90 -8.43 -3.63
C ILE A 56 2.18 -6.98 -3.27
N GLY A 57 2.74 -6.74 -2.07
CA GLY A 57 2.92 -5.40 -1.53
C GLY A 57 1.56 -4.75 -1.24
N HIS A 58 0.66 -5.48 -0.57
CA HIS A 58 -0.71 -5.01 -0.32
C HIS A 58 -0.76 -3.84 0.67
N GLY A 59 0.35 -3.54 1.34
CA GLY A 59 0.42 -2.49 2.33
C GLY A 59 -0.69 -2.66 3.38
N PRO A 60 -1.41 -1.61 3.75
CA PRO A 60 -2.49 -1.70 4.76
C PRO A 60 -3.69 -2.60 4.38
N GLY A 61 -3.72 -3.15 3.16
CA GLY A 61 -4.71 -4.17 2.77
C GLY A 61 -6.09 -3.64 2.39
N HIS A 62 -6.23 -2.35 2.05
CA HIS A 62 -7.52 -1.76 1.66
C HIS A 62 -8.14 -2.46 0.43
N LEU A 63 -7.34 -2.74 -0.60
CA LEU A 63 -7.83 -3.42 -1.80
C LEU A 63 -8.23 -4.87 -1.49
N LEU A 64 -7.43 -5.61 -0.72
CA LEU A 64 -7.79 -6.93 -0.23
C LEU A 64 -9.12 -6.93 0.52
N ALA A 65 -9.32 -6.00 1.45
CA ALA A 65 -10.57 -5.88 2.20
C ALA A 65 -11.77 -5.62 1.28
N ASP A 66 -11.61 -4.70 0.32
CA ASP A 66 -12.65 -4.39 -0.67
C ASP A 66 -12.97 -5.61 -1.55
N MET A 67 -11.95 -6.36 -2.00
CA MET A 67 -12.14 -7.55 -2.82
C MET A 67 -12.76 -8.71 -2.04
N ALA A 68 -12.36 -8.91 -0.78
CA ALA A 68 -12.99 -9.90 0.10
C ALA A 68 -14.49 -9.60 0.29
N SER A 69 -14.86 -8.33 0.46
CA SER A 69 -16.27 -7.92 0.58
C SER A 69 -17.10 -8.22 -0.68
N ARG A 70 -16.45 -8.33 -1.84
CA ARG A 70 -17.05 -8.67 -3.14
C ARG A 70 -17.04 -10.18 -3.45
N GLY A 71 -16.56 -11.01 -2.52
CA GLY A 71 -16.59 -12.48 -2.64
C GLY A 71 -15.32 -13.10 -3.23
N TYR A 72 -14.21 -12.37 -3.30
CA TYR A 72 -12.92 -12.96 -3.65
C TYR A 72 -12.31 -13.72 -2.46
N ALA A 73 -11.66 -14.83 -2.75
CA ALA A 73 -10.75 -15.51 -1.84
C ALA A 73 -9.37 -14.85 -1.91
N ILE A 74 -9.12 -13.95 -0.97
CA ILE A 74 -7.95 -13.07 -0.98
C ILE A 74 -6.71 -13.70 -0.33
N THR A 75 -5.53 -13.29 -0.79
CA THR A 75 -4.23 -13.59 -0.18
C THR A 75 -3.35 -12.37 -0.36
N GLY A 76 -2.77 -11.88 0.73
CA GLY A 76 -1.80 -10.79 0.73
C GLY A 76 -0.39 -11.32 0.97
N LEU A 77 0.59 -10.74 0.30
CA LEU A 77 2.00 -10.91 0.62
C LEU A 77 2.69 -9.55 0.74
N ASP A 78 3.13 -9.18 1.93
CA ASP A 78 3.94 -8.00 2.19
C ASP A 78 5.20 -8.38 2.99
N PRO A 79 6.39 -7.83 2.68
CA PRO A 79 7.58 -8.04 3.51
C PRO A 79 7.48 -7.41 4.90
N SER A 80 6.65 -6.37 5.08
CA SER A 80 6.44 -5.73 6.37
C SER A 80 5.48 -6.55 7.23
N PRO A 81 5.86 -6.99 8.44
CA PRO A 81 4.95 -7.72 9.34
C PRO A 81 3.75 -6.90 9.84
N GLN A 82 3.80 -5.58 9.63
CA GLN A 82 2.74 -4.64 10.04
C GLN A 82 1.72 -4.41 8.92
N MET A 83 2.00 -4.90 7.72
CA MET A 83 1.16 -4.74 6.53
C MET A 83 0.46 -6.04 6.21
#